data_AF-A0A936TIR7-F1
#
_entry.id   AF-A0A936TIR7-F1
#
_cell.length_a   1.000
_cell.length_b   1.000
_cell.length_c   1.000
_cell.angle_alpha   90.00
_cell.angle_beta   90.00
_cell.angle_gamma   90.00
#
_symmetry.space_group_name_H-M   'P 1'
#
loop_
_entity.id
_entity.type
_entity.pdbx_description
1 polymer ?
#
loop_
_entity_poly.entity_id
_entity_poly.type
_entity_poly.pdbx_seq_one_letter_code
_entity_poly.pdbx_strand_id
1 'polypeptide(L)'
;MSFFSIKKRDVIIIVVLITALFSGLRFFTIQSNAYQKAEQFAKSNSDVLELVGPVSEVNWKFWSGFDVNYAGSGGEASFVFELKGRKSDAVLDVRMKRKANSWNVTEAYVTTDAQKVVSIKGEQTE
;
A
#
# COMPACT_ATOMS: atom_id res chain seq x y z
N MET A 1 -16.58 -32.74 23.41
CA MET A 1 -15.75 -31.76 22.67
C MET A 1 -14.30 -32.22 22.78
N SER A 2 -13.77 -32.86 21.73
CA SER A 2 -12.40 -33.35 21.71
C SER A 2 -11.45 -32.18 21.48
N PHE A 3 -10.69 -31.79 22.51
CA PHE A 3 -9.58 -30.88 22.36
C PHE A 3 -8.56 -31.56 21.44
N PHE A 4 -8.34 -30.98 20.25
CA PHE A 4 -7.32 -31.42 19.31
C PHE A 4 -5.99 -31.57 20.06
N SER A 5 -5.49 -32.81 20.19
CA SER A 5 -4.11 -33.06 20.59
C SER A 5 -3.19 -32.61 19.46
N ILE A 6 -2.92 -31.31 19.41
CA ILE A 6 -2.06 -30.68 18.41
C ILE A 6 -0.67 -31.33 18.53
N LYS A 7 -0.31 -32.17 17.56
CA LYS A 7 1.03 -32.75 17.53
C LYS A 7 2.00 -31.70 16.98
N LYS A 8 3.29 -31.80 17.33
CA LYS A 8 4.33 -30.91 16.77
C LYS A 8 4.29 -30.82 15.25
N ARG A 9 3.92 -31.92 14.57
CA ARG A 9 3.70 -31.97 13.12
C ARG A 9 2.58 -31.04 12.65
N ASP A 10 1.47 -30.98 13.39
CA ASP A 10 0.32 -30.14 13.02
C ASP A 10 0.65 -28.66 13.20
N VAL A 11 1.46 -28.31 14.22
CA VAL A 11 2.02 -26.95 14.38
C VAL A 11 2.88 -26.57 13.18
N ILE A 12 3.78 -27.46 12.74
CA ILE A 12 4.66 -27.19 11.59
C ILE A 12 3.83 -26.97 10.32
N ILE A 13 2.81 -27.81 10.07
CA ILE A 13 1.93 -27.67 8.91
C ILE A 13 1.17 -26.34 8.95
N ILE A 14 0.62 -25.95 10.10
CA ILE A 14 -0.08 -24.68 10.26
C ILE A 14 0.86 -23.50 10.01
N VAL A 15 2.08 -23.51 10.55
CA VAL A 15 3.07 -22.45 10.32
C VAL A 15 3.44 -22.34 8.84
N VAL A 16 3.64 -23.46 8.15
CA VAL A 16 3.95 -23.47 6.71
C VAL A 16 2.78 -22.93 5.90
N LEU A 17 1.55 -23.34 6.19
CA LEU A 17 0.34 -22.86 5.51
C LEU A 17 0.14 -21.35 5.71
N ILE A 18 0.32 -20.86 6.94
CA ILE A 18 0.23 -19.43 7.24
C ILE A 18 1.30 -18.65 6.46
N THR A 19 2.55 -19.13 6.47
CA THR A 19 3.66 -18.46 5.77
C THR A 19 3.42 -18.44 4.25
N ALA A 20 2.93 -19.54 3.68
CA ALA A 20 2.59 -19.64 2.27
C ALA A 20 1.42 -18.72 1.90
N LEU A 21 0.38 -18.63 2.74
CA LEU A 21 -0.76 -17.75 2.54
C LEU A 21 -0.33 -16.27 2.53
N PHE A 22 0.47 -15.84 3.52
CA PHE A 22 0.98 -14.48 3.58
C PHE A 22 1.87 -14.14 2.38
N SER A 23 2.71 -15.08 1.95
CA SER A 23 3.56 -14.91 0.77
C SER A 23 2.73 -14.79 -0.52
N GLY A 24 1.71 -15.62 -0.66
CA GLY A 24 0.78 -15.59 -1.81
C GLY A 24 -0.01 -14.30 -1.88
N LEU A 25 -0.58 -13.85 -0.75
CA LEU A 25 -1.27 -12.57 -0.65
C LEU A 25 -0.34 -11.41 -1.04
N ARG A 26 0.89 -11.41 -0.51
CA ARG A 26 1.87 -10.37 -0.82
C ARG A 26 2.18 -10.31 -2.32
N PHE A 27 2.39 -11.46 -2.94
CA PHE A 27 2.68 -11.53 -4.38
C PHE A 27 1.50 -11.04 -5.22
N PHE A 28 0.28 -11.45 -4.86
CA PHE A 28 -0.94 -11.04 -5.57
C PHE A 28 -1.18 -9.53 -5.46
N THR A 29 -0.92 -8.92 -4.29
CA THR A 29 -1.09 -7.48 -4.10
C THR A 29 -0.06 -6.64 -4.87
N ILE A 30 1.23 -7.03 -4.86
CA ILE A 30 2.27 -6.29 -5.60
C ILE A 30 2.04 -6.37 -7.12
N GLN A 31 1.51 -7.49 -7.61
CA GLN A 31 1.17 -7.68 -9.02
C GLN A 31 -0.12 -6.93 -9.45
N SER A 32 -0.84 -6.31 -8.51
CA SER A 32 -2.07 -5.60 -8.85
C SER A 32 -1.78 -4.30 -9.62
N ASN A 33 -2.59 -4.02 -10.65
CA ASN A 33 -2.51 -2.76 -11.40
C ASN A 33 -2.67 -1.52 -10.49
N ALA A 34 -3.41 -1.65 -9.39
CA ALA A 34 -3.58 -0.58 -8.41
C ALA A 34 -2.25 -0.26 -7.71
N TYR A 35 -1.53 -1.28 -7.24
CA TYR A 35 -0.24 -1.12 -6.58
C TYR A 35 0.79 -0.46 -7.50
N GLN A 36 0.93 -0.96 -8.74
CA GLN A 36 1.87 -0.39 -9.71
C GLN A 36 1.59 1.08 -10.01
N LYS A 37 0.30 1.44 -10.14
CA LYS A 37 -0.13 2.82 -10.36
C LYS A 37 0.17 3.71 -9.14
N ALA A 38 -0.03 3.21 -7.93
CA ALA A 38 0.27 3.93 -6.70
C ALA A 38 1.79 4.11 -6.51
N GLU A 39 2.59 3.08 -6.79
CA GLU A 39 4.06 3.17 -6.76
C GLU A 39 4.58 4.14 -7.82
N GLN A 40 4.01 4.13 -9.03
CA GLN A 40 4.36 5.09 -10.07
C GLN A 40 4.04 6.52 -9.62
N PHE A 41 2.84 6.75 -9.07
CA PHE A 41 2.45 8.04 -8.51
C PHE A 41 3.45 8.55 -7.47
N ALA A 42 3.90 7.67 -6.56
CA ALA A 42 4.88 8.02 -5.54
C ALA A 42 6.24 8.48 -6.11
N LYS A 43 6.65 7.94 -7.28
CA LYS A 43 7.95 8.25 -7.90
C LYS A 43 7.90 9.41 -8.88
N SER A 44 6.74 9.69 -9.49
CA SER A 44 6.64 10.65 -10.60
C SER A 44 5.81 11.89 -10.30
N ASN A 45 5.02 11.92 -9.23
CA ASN A 45 4.19 13.08 -8.91
C ASN A 45 5.07 14.27 -8.45
N SER A 46 4.90 15.42 -9.09
CA SER A 46 5.70 16.63 -8.82
C SER A 46 5.57 17.11 -7.38
N ASP A 47 4.38 17.02 -6.79
CA ASP A 47 4.11 17.52 -5.45
C ASP A 47 4.78 16.61 -4.40
N VAL A 48 4.76 15.29 -4.64
CA VAL A 48 5.54 14.34 -3.84
C VAL A 48 7.04 14.66 -3.95
N LEU A 49 7.55 14.80 -5.17
CA LEU A 49 8.97 15.08 -5.42
C LEU A 49 9.42 16.45 -4.90
N GLU A 50 8.54 17.44 -4.84
CA GLU A 50 8.83 18.75 -4.25
C GLU A 50 9.10 18.62 -2.75
N LEU A 51 8.27 17.82 -2.07
CA LEU A 51 8.34 17.57 -0.62
C LEU A 51 9.54 16.70 -0.23
N VAL A 52 9.70 15.54 -0.87
CA VAL A 52 10.69 14.53 -0.44
C VAL A 52 11.98 14.55 -1.28
N GLY A 53 11.97 15.24 -2.43
CA GLY A 53 13.02 15.16 -3.44
C GLY A 53 12.89 13.92 -4.32
N PRO A 54 13.85 13.69 -5.24
CA PRO A 54 13.93 12.44 -5.99
C PRO A 54 13.89 11.22 -5.06
N VAL A 55 12.94 10.32 -5.31
CA VAL A 55 12.71 9.12 -4.51
C VAL A 55 13.67 8.01 -4.96
N SER A 56 14.53 7.54 -4.07
CA SER A 56 15.46 6.43 -4.35
C SER A 56 14.87 5.07 -4.01
N GLU A 57 14.00 5.00 -3.00
CA GLU A 57 13.35 3.76 -2.56
C GLU A 57 11.87 4.01 -2.24
N VAL A 58 11.03 3.05 -2.62
CA VAL A 58 9.61 2.99 -2.27
C VAL A 58 9.35 1.66 -1.60
N ASN A 59 9.07 1.67 -0.30
CA ASN A 59 8.83 0.48 0.50
C ASN A 59 7.38 0.44 0.94
N TRP A 60 6.61 -0.54 0.46
CA TRP A 60 5.22 -0.69 0.90
C TRP A 60 5.16 -1.21 2.34
N LYS A 61 4.62 -0.40 3.26
CA LYS A 61 4.42 -0.72 4.67
C LYS A 61 3.18 -1.58 4.86
N PHE A 62 3.33 -2.89 4.65
CA PHE A 62 2.25 -3.87 4.86
C PHE A 62 1.65 -3.81 6.28
N TRP A 63 2.49 -3.59 7.29
CA TRP A 63 2.13 -3.75 8.69
C TRP A 63 1.79 -2.43 9.42
N SER A 64 2.05 -1.25 8.81
CA SER A 64 1.86 0.05 9.50
C SER A 64 0.63 0.85 9.05
N GLY A 65 -0.25 0.28 8.22
CA GLY A 65 -1.40 1.02 7.70
C GLY A 65 -2.08 0.36 6.50
N PHE A 66 -2.37 -0.94 6.58
CA PHE A 66 -3.22 -1.59 5.57
C PHE A 66 -4.68 -1.39 5.94
N ASP A 67 -5.29 -0.26 5.54
CA ASP A 67 -6.74 -0.09 5.54
C ASP A 67 -7.24 -0.28 4.11
N VAL A 68 -7.57 -1.52 3.75
CA VAL A 68 -8.25 -1.80 2.48
C VAL A 68 -9.72 -2.00 2.77
N ASN A 69 -10.45 -0.90 2.84
CA ASN A 69 -11.90 -0.90 2.85
C ASN A 69 -12.43 -1.16 1.43
N TYR A 70 -12.73 -2.42 1.11
CA TYR A 70 -13.49 -2.78 -0.09
C TYR A 70 -14.98 -2.43 0.09
N ALA A 71 -15.33 -1.15 0.09
CA ALA A 71 -16.72 -0.71 0.09
C ALA A 71 -17.26 -0.58 -1.34
N GLY A 72 -17.97 -1.60 -1.83
CA GLY A 72 -18.91 -1.49 -2.96
C GLY A 72 -18.38 -1.75 -4.39
N SER A 73 -19.27 -1.61 -5.37
CA SER A 73 -19.08 -1.96 -6.80
C SER A 73 -18.09 -1.06 -7.57
N GLY A 74 -17.56 -0.02 -6.93
CA GLY A 74 -16.62 0.96 -7.48
C GLY A 74 -15.14 0.71 -7.16
N GLY A 75 -14.79 -0.35 -6.42
CA GLY A 75 -13.42 -0.76 -6.10
C GLY A 75 -12.54 0.37 -5.54
N GLU A 76 -12.38 0.42 -4.22
CA GLU A 76 -11.46 1.35 -3.56
C GLU A 76 -10.20 0.60 -3.10
N ALA A 77 -9.06 1.28 -3.11
CA ALA A 77 -7.79 0.73 -2.63
C ALA A 77 -6.99 1.83 -1.93
N SER A 78 -6.33 1.49 -0.83
CA SER A 78 -5.35 2.36 -0.17
C SER A 78 -4.01 1.63 -0.03
N PHE A 79 -2.93 2.37 -0.23
CA PHE A 79 -1.57 1.88 -0.09
C PHE A 79 -0.72 2.89 0.69
N VAL A 80 -0.05 2.41 1.74
CA VAL A 80 0.88 3.21 2.55
C VAL A 80 2.32 2.87 2.22
N PHE A 81 3.05 3.82 1.65
CA PHE A 81 4.45 3.68 1.28
C PHE A 81 5.35 4.47 2.23
N GLU A 82 6.52 3.91 2.52
CA GLU A 82 7.65 4.65 3.02
C GLU A 82 8.53 5.05 1.84
N LEU A 83 8.74 6.36 1.70
CA LEU A 83 9.55 6.96 0.67
C LEU A 83 10.87 7.38 1.28
N LYS A 84 11.97 6.94 0.68
CA LYS A 84 13.28 7.55 0.94
C LYS A 84 13.59 8.52 -0.17
N GLY A 85 13.48 9.80 0.17
CA GLY A 85 13.74 10.90 -0.74
C GLY A 85 15.08 11.56 -0.45
N ARG A 86 15.70 12.16 -1.46
CA ARG A 86 16.98 12.87 -1.28
C ARG A 86 16.91 14.04 -0.28
N LYS A 87 15.74 14.68 -0.12
CA LYS A 87 15.56 15.79 0.84
C LYS A 87 15.14 15.30 2.22
N SER A 88 14.20 14.37 2.28
CA SER A 88 13.67 13.81 3.52
C SER A 88 12.99 12.47 3.28
N ASP A 89 12.89 11.68 4.33
CA ASP A 89 12.06 10.48 4.36
C ASP A 89 10.61 10.87 4.67
N ALA A 90 9.67 10.11 4.12
CA ALA A 90 8.24 10.37 4.33
C ALA A 90 7.39 9.10 4.25
N VAL A 91 6.20 9.18 4.82
CA VAL A 91 5.13 8.20 4.65
C VAL A 91 4.07 8.78 3.72
N LEU A 92 3.79 8.07 2.63
CA LEU A 92 2.77 8.41 1.64
C LEU A 92 1.59 7.44 1.74
N ASP A 93 0.42 7.91 2.14
CA ASP A 93 -0.86 7.18 2.02
C ASP A 93 -1.52 7.58 0.69
N VAL A 94 -1.69 6.62 -0.21
CA VAL A 94 -2.34 6.81 -1.52
C VAL A 94 -3.69 6.13 -1.50
N ARG A 95 -4.76 6.90 -1.74
CA ARG A 95 -6.12 6.40 -1.90
C ARG A 95 -6.52 6.42 -3.37
N MET A 96 -7.14 5.33 -3.80
CA MET A 96 -7.47 5.09 -5.18
C MET A 96 -8.90 4.60 -5.32
N LYS A 97 -9.52 4.94 -6.45
CA LYS A 97 -10.83 4.42 -6.88
C LYS A 97 -10.76 3.88 -8.29
N ARG A 98 -11.55 2.85 -8.56
CA ARG A 98 -11.67 2.27 -9.91
C ARG A 98 -12.77 3.00 -10.70
N LYS A 99 -12.40 3.68 -11.78
CA LYS A 99 -13.33 4.31 -12.75
C LYS A 99 -13.07 3.71 -14.13
N ALA A 100 -14.11 3.26 -14.82
CA ALA A 100 -14.02 2.69 -16.19
C ALA A 100 -12.90 1.64 -16.35
N ASN A 101 -12.85 0.66 -15.43
CA ASN A 101 -11.86 -0.42 -15.41
C ASN A 101 -10.40 0.02 -15.14
N SER A 102 -10.15 1.28 -14.79
CA SER A 102 -8.82 1.82 -14.48
C SER A 102 -8.75 2.33 -13.04
N TRP A 103 -7.58 2.16 -12.40
CA TRP A 103 -7.32 2.69 -11.06
C TRP A 103 -6.80 4.12 -11.15
N ASN A 104 -7.46 5.03 -10.43
CA ASN A 104 -7.09 6.44 -10.38
C ASN A 104 -6.82 6.83 -8.93
N VAL A 105 -5.75 7.59 -8.70
CA VAL A 105 -5.48 8.18 -7.40
C VAL A 105 -6.51 9.29 -7.17
N THR A 106 -7.22 9.24 -6.05
CA THR A 106 -8.19 10.27 -5.68
C THR A 106 -7.62 11.24 -4.66
N GLU A 107 -6.88 10.71 -3.68
CA GLU A 107 -6.28 11.47 -2.60
C GLU A 107 -4.92 10.86 -2.27
N ALA A 108 -3.95 11.69 -1.93
CA ALA A 108 -2.72 11.21 -1.32
C ALA A 108 -2.33 12.10 -0.14
N TYR A 109 -1.75 11.51 0.90
CA TYR A 109 -1.31 12.21 2.10
C TYR A 109 0.17 11.91 2.34
N VAL A 110 1.01 12.94 2.30
CA VAL A 110 2.43 12.82 2.61
C VAL A 110 2.64 13.30 4.04
N THR A 111 3.27 12.47 4.86
CA THR A 111 3.70 12.80 6.22
C THR A 111 5.22 12.73 6.28
N THR A 112 5.88 13.87 6.50
CA THR A 112 7.34 13.92 6.72
C THR A 112 7.67 13.84 8.20
N ASP A 113 8.95 13.67 8.54
CA ASP A 113 9.44 13.66 9.93
C ASP A 113 9.09 14.94 10.71
N ALA A 114 8.87 16.05 10.01
CA ALA A 114 8.36 17.31 10.57
C ALA A 114 6.85 17.27 10.90
N GLN A 115 6.21 16.09 10.84
CA GLN A 115 4.78 15.85 11.07
C GLN A 115 3.84 16.70 10.18
N LYS A 116 4.35 17.21 9.06
CA LYS A 116 3.56 17.99 8.12
C LYS A 116 2.79 17.04 7.22
N VAL A 117 1.48 16.92 7.46
CA VAL A 117 0.57 16.20 6.56
C VAL A 117 0.18 17.12 5.42
N VAL A 118 0.58 16.76 4.19
CA VAL A 118 0.21 17.49 2.97
C VAL A 118 -0.75 16.62 2.14
N SER A 119 -1.93 17.16 1.85
CA SER A 119 -2.90 16.51 0.96
C SER A 119 -2.59 16.88 -0.49
N ILE A 120 -2.38 15.86 -1.32
CA ILE A 120 -2.19 15.97 -2.75
C ILE A 120 -3.48 15.45 -3.39
N LYS A 121 -4.16 16.31 -4.15
CA LYS A 121 -5.34 15.89 -4.92
C LYS A 121 -4.88 15.02 -6.07
N GLY A 122 -5.49 13.84 -6.23
CA GLY A 122 -5.24 13.00 -7.38
C GLY A 122 -5.83 13.57 -8.67
N GLU A 123 -5.43 13.03 -9.82
CA GLU A 123 -5.94 13.43 -11.13
C GLU A 123 -7.45 13.18 -11.21
N GLN A 124 -8.24 14.22 -10.98
CA GLN A 124 -9.66 14.22 -11.28
C GLN A 124 -9.83 14.34 -12.79
N THR A 125 -9.88 13.21 -13.49
CA THR A 125 -10.40 13.19 -14.85
C THR A 125 -11.93 13.21 -14.74
N GLU A 126 -12.52 14.40 -14.98
CA GLU A 126 -13.95 14.57 -15.27
C GLU A 126 -14.39 13.56 -16.35
#